data_AF-A0A9N9IQ84-F1
#
_entry.id   AF-A0A9N9IQ84-F1
#
_cell.length_a   1.000
_cell.length_b   1.000
_cell.length_c   1.000
_cell.angle_alpha   90.00
_cell.angle_beta   90.00
_cell.angle_gamma   90.00
#
_symmetry.space_group_name_H-M   'P 1'
#
loop_
_entity.id
_entity.type
_entity.pdbx_description
1 polymer ?
#
loop_
_entity_poly.entity_id
_entity_poly.type
_entity_poly.pdbx_seq_one_letter_code
_entity_poly.pdbx_strand_id
1 'polypeptide(L)'
;LALTLQECIHLVRFFQMSSSDLYDKVWPFRAILPHDLEDDIVRCHLKPGSKPIFGVNTPRGNSTLVGHQQMSHAKISRCSRFNYAITLKDDNYGPCFGDKDLWMQGNFNHIDSCSCKEDDYEAPITKHRKFYVIEYEVFKVIKK
;
A
#
# COMPACT_ATOMS: atom_id res chain seq x y z
N LEU A 1 -20.78 11.44 -7.87
CA LEU A 1 -20.61 10.04 -8.33
C LEU A 1 -19.44 9.88 -9.29
N ALA A 2 -19.41 10.55 -10.45
CA ALA A 2 -18.29 10.43 -11.39
C ALA A 2 -16.92 10.86 -10.81
N LEU A 3 -16.87 12.01 -10.09
CA LEU A 3 -15.65 12.49 -9.42
C LEU A 3 -15.14 11.50 -8.36
N THR A 4 -16.05 10.97 -7.54
CA THR A 4 -15.76 10.01 -6.47
C THR A 4 -15.25 8.68 -7.03
N LEU A 5 -15.80 8.24 -8.16
CA LEU A 5 -15.38 7.00 -8.82
C LEU A 5 -14.00 7.15 -9.47
N GLN A 6 -13.70 8.29 -10.09
CA GLN A 6 -12.39 8.57 -10.69
C GLN A 6 -11.26 8.55 -9.64
N GLU A 7 -11.55 9.02 -8.43
CA GLU A 7 -10.66 8.89 -7.27
C GLU A 7 -10.51 7.45 -6.75
N CYS A 8 -11.40 6.52 -7.10
CA CYS A 8 -11.25 5.12 -6.70
C CYS A 8 -10.58 4.25 -7.76
N ILE A 9 -10.61 4.66 -9.04
CA ILE A 9 -10.07 3.88 -10.16
C ILE A 9 -8.59 3.54 -9.95
N HIS A 10 -7.77 4.46 -9.44
CA HIS A 10 -6.34 4.23 -9.21
C HIS A 10 -6.04 3.23 -8.07
N LEU A 11 -7.04 2.88 -7.26
CA LEU A 11 -6.91 1.90 -6.17
C LEU A 11 -7.15 0.46 -6.67
N VAL A 12 -7.82 0.31 -7.82
CA VAL A 12 -8.13 -1.00 -8.39
C VAL A 12 -6.91 -1.52 -9.17
N ARG A 13 -6.42 -2.70 -8.79
CA ARG A 13 -5.19 -3.28 -9.35
C ARG A 13 -5.45 -4.03 -10.67
N PHE A 14 -6.02 -3.37 -11.68
CA PHE A 14 -6.43 -3.99 -12.94
C PHE A 14 -5.35 -4.87 -13.59
N PHE A 15 -4.09 -4.43 -13.57
CA PHE A 15 -2.96 -5.11 -14.20
C PHE A 15 -2.41 -6.32 -13.41
N GLN A 16 -2.94 -6.56 -12.21
CA GLN A 16 -2.63 -7.75 -11.41
C GLN A 16 -3.80 -8.73 -11.38
N MET A 17 -4.98 -8.35 -11.90
CA MET A 17 -6.15 -9.22 -11.93
C MET A 17 -5.96 -10.33 -12.96
N SER A 18 -6.54 -11.50 -12.71
CA SER A 18 -6.64 -12.54 -13.74
C SER A 18 -7.57 -12.05 -14.85
N SER A 19 -7.38 -12.54 -16.08
CA SER A 19 -8.29 -12.21 -17.18
C SER A 19 -9.75 -12.59 -16.87
N SER A 20 -9.97 -13.67 -16.10
CA SER A 20 -11.31 -14.07 -15.64
C SER A 20 -11.89 -13.06 -14.66
N ASP A 21 -11.15 -12.70 -13.61
CA ASP A 21 -11.63 -11.72 -12.61
C ASP A 21 -11.88 -10.35 -13.25
N LEU A 22 -11.03 -9.95 -14.19
CA LEU A 22 -11.21 -8.71 -14.94
C LEU A 22 -12.52 -8.78 -15.74
N TYR A 23 -12.76 -9.88 -16.44
CA TYR A 23 -13.99 -10.08 -17.21
C TYR A 23 -15.24 -10.09 -16.31
N ASP A 24 -15.21 -10.83 -15.21
CA ASP A 24 -16.38 -11.05 -14.36
C ASP A 24 -16.70 -9.84 -13.46
N LYS A 25 -15.67 -9.11 -12.98
CA LYS A 25 -15.82 -8.09 -11.94
C LYS A 25 -15.64 -6.66 -12.44
N VAL A 26 -14.88 -6.45 -13.51
CA VAL A 26 -14.58 -5.10 -14.03
C VAL A 26 -15.33 -4.81 -15.32
N TRP A 27 -15.36 -5.77 -16.24
CA TRP A 27 -15.97 -5.60 -17.55
C TRP A 27 -17.47 -5.24 -17.55
N PRO A 28 -18.31 -5.68 -16.58
CA PRO A 28 -19.70 -5.22 -16.47
C PRO A 28 -19.82 -3.70 -16.29
N PHE A 29 -18.76 -3.06 -15.80
CA PHE A 29 -18.68 -1.62 -15.54
C PHE A 29 -17.80 -0.89 -16.57
N ARG A 30 -17.51 -1.47 -17.74
CA ARG A 30 -16.64 -0.82 -18.73
C ARG A 30 -17.12 0.58 -19.16
N ALA A 31 -18.43 0.82 -19.14
CA ALA A 31 -19.03 2.09 -19.56
C ALA A 31 -18.63 3.30 -18.68
N ILE A 32 -18.11 3.06 -17.49
CA ILE A 32 -17.62 4.10 -16.57
C ILE A 32 -16.09 4.16 -16.48
N LEU A 33 -15.37 3.28 -17.20
CA LEU A 33 -13.92 3.35 -17.29
C LEU A 33 -13.50 4.44 -18.29
N PRO A 34 -12.45 5.22 -18.00
CA PRO A 34 -11.80 6.06 -19.00
C PRO A 34 -11.33 5.21 -20.18
N HIS A 35 -11.55 5.69 -21.40
CA HIS A 35 -11.16 4.99 -22.63
C HIS A 35 -9.67 4.61 -22.63
N ASP A 36 -8.81 5.55 -22.22
CA ASP A 36 -7.36 5.33 -22.14
C ASP A 36 -6.98 4.20 -21.16
N LEU A 37 -7.77 4.00 -20.09
CA LEU A 37 -7.56 2.91 -19.14
C LEU A 37 -8.02 1.58 -19.73
N GLU A 38 -9.17 1.54 -20.40
CA GLU A 38 -9.69 0.33 -21.04
C GLU A 38 -8.69 -0.20 -22.08
N ASP A 39 -8.22 0.66 -22.98
CA ASP A 39 -7.21 0.31 -23.99
C ASP A 39 -5.95 -0.25 -23.36
N ASP A 40 -5.50 0.37 -22.26
CA ASP A 40 -4.28 -0.05 -21.56
C ASP A 40 -4.44 -1.40 -20.86
N ILE A 41 -5.59 -1.63 -20.22
CA ILE A 41 -5.95 -2.92 -19.62
C ILE A 41 -5.93 -4.02 -20.69
N VAL A 42 -6.62 -3.79 -21.82
CA VAL A 42 -6.71 -4.76 -22.92
C VAL A 42 -5.32 -5.05 -23.47
N ARG A 43 -4.52 -4.02 -23.74
CA ARG A 43 -3.16 -4.16 -24.26
C ARG A 43 -2.26 -4.98 -23.33
N CYS A 44 -2.32 -4.73 -22.02
CA CYS A 44 -1.52 -5.47 -21.04
C CYS A 44 -1.89 -6.96 -20.93
N HIS A 45 -3.16 -7.31 -21.11
CA HIS A 45 -3.62 -8.71 -21.03
C HIS A 45 -3.46 -9.48 -22.34
N LEU A 46 -3.53 -8.80 -23.49
CA LEU A 46 -3.33 -9.42 -24.80
C LEU A 46 -1.84 -9.59 -25.14
N LYS A 47 -0.96 -8.73 -24.61
CA LYS A 47 0.47 -8.73 -24.92
C LYS A 47 1.31 -8.88 -23.64
N PRO A 48 1.76 -10.11 -23.31
CA PRO A 48 2.63 -10.37 -22.17
C PRO A 48 3.88 -9.49 -22.19
N GLY A 49 4.26 -8.95 -21.03
CA GLY A 49 5.43 -8.07 -20.87
C GLY A 49 5.17 -6.58 -21.16
N SER A 50 3.95 -6.21 -21.60
CA SER A 50 3.55 -4.81 -21.74
C SER A 50 3.38 -4.13 -20.38
N LYS A 51 4.01 -2.97 -20.19
CA LYS A 51 3.85 -2.15 -18.98
C LYS A 51 2.65 -1.21 -19.14
N PRO A 52 1.85 -0.96 -18.07
CA PRO A 52 0.78 0.03 -18.10
C PRO A 52 1.29 1.41 -18.51
N ILE A 53 0.50 2.13 -19.31
CA ILE A 53 0.71 3.53 -19.69
C ILE A 53 -0.25 4.43 -18.91
N PHE A 54 -1.44 3.93 -18.58
CA PHE A 54 -2.43 4.65 -17.79
C PHE A 54 -1.91 4.86 -16.36
N GLY A 55 -1.88 6.11 -15.90
CA GLY A 55 -1.41 6.45 -14.56
C GLY A 55 0.11 6.46 -14.37
N VAL A 56 0.93 6.46 -15.45
CA VAL A 56 2.40 6.65 -15.34
C VAL A 56 2.78 8.01 -14.74
N ASN A 57 1.87 8.99 -14.72
CA ASN A 57 2.02 10.25 -13.99
C ASN A 57 1.45 10.23 -12.56
N THR A 58 0.99 9.07 -12.07
CA THR A 58 0.58 8.89 -10.67
C THR A 58 1.66 8.13 -9.92
N PRO A 59 1.89 8.39 -8.61
CA PRO A 59 3.03 7.86 -7.86
C PRO A 59 3.14 6.32 -7.77
N ARG A 60 2.18 5.57 -8.32
CA ARG A 60 2.02 4.11 -8.14
C ARG A 60 2.22 3.28 -9.42
N GLY A 61 2.88 3.80 -10.44
CA GLY A 61 3.14 3.11 -11.72
C GLY A 61 4.15 1.95 -11.71
N ASN A 62 4.29 1.17 -10.62
CA ASN A 62 5.16 -0.02 -10.59
C ASN A 62 4.60 -1.11 -9.65
N SER A 63 3.66 -1.93 -10.13
CA SER A 63 3.06 -3.00 -9.31
C SER A 63 3.16 -4.43 -9.87
N THR A 64 3.77 -4.71 -11.03
CA THR A 64 3.72 -6.08 -11.60
C THR A 64 4.90 -7.00 -11.22
N LEU A 65 5.76 -6.64 -10.25
CA LEU A 65 6.82 -7.52 -9.71
C LEU A 65 6.87 -7.58 -8.17
N VAL A 66 5.84 -7.06 -7.50
CA VAL A 66 5.88 -6.74 -6.06
C VAL A 66 5.92 -7.96 -5.14
N GLY A 67 5.36 -9.11 -5.53
CA GLY A 67 5.39 -10.32 -4.70
C GLY A 67 6.79 -10.92 -4.51
N HIS A 68 7.67 -10.81 -5.52
CA HIS A 68 9.02 -11.39 -5.47
C HIS A 68 10.13 -10.34 -5.27
N GLN A 69 9.86 -9.04 -5.52
CA GLN A 69 10.89 -8.00 -5.43
C GLN A 69 10.65 -6.89 -4.40
N GLN A 70 9.43 -6.65 -3.86
CA GLN A 70 9.30 -5.61 -2.80
C GLN A 70 9.86 -6.02 -1.44
N MET A 71 9.94 -7.33 -1.16
CA MET A 71 10.58 -7.79 0.07
C MET A 71 12.10 -7.60 0.09
N SER A 72 12.74 -7.26 -1.04
CA SER A 72 14.19 -7.01 -1.07
C SER A 72 14.62 -5.83 -0.19
N HIS A 73 13.71 -4.88 0.07
CA HIS A 73 13.92 -3.78 1.02
C HIS A 73 13.17 -3.97 2.34
N ALA A 74 12.52 -5.13 2.54
CA ALA A 74 11.83 -5.39 3.78
C ALA A 74 12.85 -5.47 4.92
N LYS A 75 12.66 -4.58 5.90
CA LYS A 75 13.51 -4.52 7.07
C LYS A 75 12.96 -5.47 8.14
N ILE A 76 13.73 -6.48 8.48
CA ILE A 76 13.46 -7.33 9.65
C ILE A 76 14.31 -6.80 10.80
N SER A 77 13.67 -6.42 11.90
CA SER A 77 14.35 -5.95 13.10
C SER A 77 13.80 -6.68 14.31
N ARG A 78 14.68 -7.18 15.18
CA ARG A 78 14.24 -7.80 16.44
C ARG A 78 13.87 -6.71 17.44
N CYS A 79 12.93 -7.03 18.32
CA CYS A 79 12.57 -6.20 19.47
C CYS A 79 13.30 -6.76 20.70
N SER A 80 14.03 -5.89 21.39
CA SER A 80 14.80 -6.24 22.60
C SER A 80 13.89 -6.43 23.82
N ARG A 81 12.93 -5.52 24.04
CA ARG A 81 11.92 -5.62 25.10
C ARG A 81 10.59 -6.09 24.51
N PHE A 82 10.41 -7.41 24.45
CA PHE A 82 9.25 -8.04 23.80
C PHE A 82 7.87 -7.53 24.28
N ASN A 83 7.74 -7.09 25.53
CA ASN A 83 6.51 -6.49 26.06
C ASN A 83 6.12 -5.16 25.38
N TYR A 84 7.06 -4.54 24.66
CA TYR A 84 6.85 -3.31 23.89
C TYR A 84 6.83 -3.56 22.38
N ALA A 85 6.92 -4.81 21.92
CA ALA A 85 6.96 -5.10 20.48
C ALA A 85 5.76 -4.50 19.74
N ILE A 86 4.56 -4.66 20.29
CA ILE A 86 3.34 -4.02 19.79
C ILE A 86 2.72 -3.26 20.96
N THR A 87 2.67 -1.94 20.85
CA THR A 87 2.05 -1.09 21.86
C THR A 87 0.68 -0.63 21.36
N LEU A 88 -0.36 -0.91 22.14
CA LEU A 88 -1.71 -0.39 21.92
C LEU A 88 -1.98 0.58 23.08
N LYS A 89 -2.10 1.87 22.79
CA LYS A 89 -2.30 2.90 23.81
C LYS A 89 -3.77 3.14 24.09
N ASP A 90 -4.45 3.83 23.18
CA ASP A 90 -5.87 4.16 23.25
C ASP A 90 -6.43 4.27 21.83
N ASP A 91 -7.74 4.50 21.71
CA ASP A 91 -8.46 4.52 20.44
C ASP A 91 -8.03 5.66 19.50
N ASN A 92 -7.20 6.60 19.97
CA ASN A 92 -6.61 7.63 19.12
C ASN A 92 -5.30 7.18 18.46
N TYR A 93 -4.87 5.93 18.62
CA TYR A 93 -3.65 5.43 18.02
C TYR A 93 -3.90 4.39 16.93
N GLY A 94 -3.05 4.42 15.92
CA GLY A 94 -2.92 3.36 14.93
C GLY A 94 -1.92 2.30 15.36
N PRO A 95 -1.36 1.57 14.38
CA PRO A 95 -0.28 0.63 14.63
C PRO A 95 0.94 1.32 15.26
N CYS A 96 1.34 0.88 16.45
CA CYS A 96 2.56 1.33 17.11
C CYS A 96 3.46 0.14 17.44
N PHE A 97 4.77 0.32 17.26
CA PHE A 97 5.80 -0.66 17.58
C PHE A 97 6.83 -0.02 18.50
N GLY A 98 7.27 -0.75 19.52
CA GLY A 98 8.14 -0.19 20.56
C GLY A 98 7.41 0.82 21.45
N ASP A 99 8.11 1.32 22.47
CA ASP A 99 7.68 2.47 23.25
C ASP A 99 7.83 3.76 22.43
N LYS A 100 8.71 3.83 21.41
CA LYS A 100 8.89 5.03 20.54
C LYS A 100 9.33 4.73 19.09
N ASP A 101 9.53 3.47 18.72
CA ASP A 101 10.09 3.07 17.42
C ASP A 101 9.17 3.39 16.25
N LEU A 102 7.86 3.21 16.43
CA LEU A 102 6.84 3.74 15.54
C LEU A 102 5.64 4.17 16.37
N TRP A 103 5.31 5.46 16.31
CA TRP A 103 4.04 5.98 16.81
C TRP A 103 3.24 6.54 15.65
N MET A 104 1.98 6.12 15.57
CA MET A 104 0.98 6.63 14.63
C MET A 104 -0.21 7.11 15.45
N GLN A 105 -0.43 8.43 15.54
CA GLN A 105 -1.46 9.03 16.39
C GLN A 105 -2.47 9.81 15.56
N GLY A 106 -3.74 9.71 15.94
CA GLY A 106 -4.87 10.44 15.38
C GLY A 106 -5.08 10.13 13.91
N ASN A 107 -5.27 11.19 13.12
CA ASN A 107 -5.29 11.08 11.68
C ASN A 107 -3.85 11.10 11.13
N PHE A 108 -3.37 9.94 10.68
CA PHE A 108 -1.98 9.74 10.25
C PHE A 108 -1.58 10.56 9.03
N ASN A 109 -2.54 11.19 8.34
CA ASN A 109 -2.29 12.01 7.15
C ASN A 109 -2.06 13.50 7.48
N HIS A 110 -1.76 13.84 8.74
CA HIS A 110 -1.39 15.20 9.14
C HIS A 110 0.10 15.31 9.40
N ILE A 111 0.69 16.47 9.11
CA ILE A 111 2.10 16.71 9.40
C ILE A 111 2.41 16.36 10.88
N ASP A 112 3.50 15.62 11.08
CA ASP A 112 4.01 15.20 12.39
C ASP A 112 3.08 14.29 13.24
N SER A 113 2.00 13.75 12.64
CA SER A 113 1.10 12.78 13.28
C SER A 113 1.77 11.43 13.56
N CYS A 114 2.88 11.16 12.88
CA CYS A 114 3.68 9.96 13.07
C CYS A 114 5.11 10.32 13.49
N SER A 115 5.73 9.44 14.27
CA SER A 115 7.13 9.58 14.67
C SER A 115 7.85 8.24 14.78
N CYS A 116 9.17 8.28 14.64
CA CYS A 116 10.04 7.12 14.78
C CYS A 116 11.31 7.50 15.54
N LYS A 117 11.64 6.72 16.56
CA LYS A 117 12.88 6.80 17.33
C LYS A 117 13.35 5.41 17.70
N GLU A 118 14.57 5.06 17.32
CA GLU A 118 15.21 3.81 17.71
C GLU A 118 15.31 3.70 19.25
N ASP A 119 14.64 2.70 19.82
CA ASP A 119 14.56 2.45 21.27
C ASP A 119 14.50 0.93 21.52
N ASP A 120 13.39 0.29 21.13
CA ASP A 120 13.15 -1.13 21.36
C ASP A 120 13.66 -2.04 20.26
N TYR A 121 13.63 -1.57 19.03
CA TYR A 121 14.01 -2.35 17.86
C TYR A 121 15.48 -2.14 17.52
N GLU A 122 16.18 -3.21 17.16
CA GLU A 122 17.61 -3.19 16.80
C GLU A 122 17.95 -2.21 15.66
N ALA A 123 16.96 -1.85 14.85
CA ALA A 123 17.17 -0.96 13.73
C ALA A 123 15.92 -0.08 13.49
N PRO A 124 16.09 1.20 13.11
CA PRO A 124 14.99 2.16 13.05
C PRO A 124 13.96 1.80 11.98
N ILE A 125 12.67 1.90 12.29
CA ILE A 125 11.59 1.53 11.35
C ILE A 125 11.63 2.42 10.09
N THR A 126 11.99 3.69 10.27
CA THR A 126 12.21 4.64 9.17
C THR A 126 13.32 5.63 9.54
N LYS A 127 13.94 6.26 8.53
CA LYS A 127 14.91 7.34 8.72
C LYS A 127 14.26 8.67 9.17
N HIS A 128 12.94 8.78 9.03
CA HIS A 128 12.20 10.00 9.32
C HIS A 128 11.79 10.06 10.79
N ARG A 129 12.27 11.07 11.54
CA ARG A 129 11.88 11.25 12.95
C ARG A 129 10.42 11.66 13.13
N LYS A 130 9.93 12.47 12.19
CA LYS A 130 8.56 12.96 12.10
C LYS A 130 8.08 12.83 10.67
N PHE A 131 6.86 12.37 10.47
CA PHE A 131 6.28 12.12 9.16
C PHE A 131 4.76 11.98 9.26
N TYR A 132 4.12 11.84 8.11
CA TYR A 132 2.71 11.49 7.97
C TYR A 132 2.59 10.34 6.96
N VAL A 133 1.50 9.59 7.05
CA VAL A 133 1.20 8.40 6.26
C VAL A 133 -0.10 8.66 5.52
N ILE A 134 -0.02 8.72 4.19
CA ILE A 134 -1.19 8.85 3.30
C ILE A 134 -1.89 7.49 3.16
N GLU A 135 -1.12 6.40 3.17
CA GLU A 135 -1.61 5.04 2.98
C GLU A 135 -0.69 4.01 3.65
N TYR A 136 -1.29 2.92 4.16
CA TYR A 136 -0.58 1.73 4.63
C TYR A 136 -1.39 0.45 4.34
N GLU A 137 -0.72 -0.69 4.27
CA GLU A 137 -1.34 -2.01 4.07
C GLU A 137 -1.09 -2.93 5.28
N VAL A 138 -2.07 -3.75 5.65
CA VAL A 138 -1.97 -4.73 6.75
C VAL A 138 -2.11 -6.14 6.18
N PHE A 139 -1.16 -7.01 6.50
CA PHE A 139 -1.11 -8.40 6.03
C PHE A 139 -1.31 -9.38 7.18
N LYS A 140 -2.15 -10.41 6.97
CA LYS A 140 -2.31 -11.53 7.89
C LYS A 140 -1.53 -12.74 7.37
N VAL A 141 -0.61 -13.26 8.18
CA VAL A 141 0.12 -14.50 7.86
C VAL A 141 -0.75 -15.71 8.24
N ILE A 142 -0.96 -16.62 7.28
CA ILE A 142 -1.72 -17.85 7.48
C ILE A 142 -0.74 -19.02 7.45
N LYS A 143 -0.71 -19.84 8.50
CA LYS A 143 0.03 -21.11 8.49
C LYS A 143 -0.63 -22.05 7.49
N LYS A 144 0.18 -22.65 6.62
CA LYS A 144 -0.25 -23.74 5.75
C LYS A 144 -0.42 -25.02 6.54
#